data_AF-S9QQY7-F1
#
_entry.id   AF-S9QQY7-F1
#
_cell.length_a   1.000
_cell.length_b   1.000
_cell.length_c   1.000
_cell.angle_alpha   90.00
_cell.angle_beta   90.00
_cell.angle_gamma   90.00
#
_symmetry.space_group_name_H-M   'P 1'
#
loop_
_entity.id
_entity.type
_entity.pdbx_description
1 polymer ?
#
loop_
_entity_poly.entity_id
_entity_poly.type
_entity_poly.pdbx_seq_one_letter_code
_entity_poly.pdbx_strand_id
1 'polypeptide(L)'
;MRSTEDWSRAGGVIIALLAAGVSALVLMPRMLGLATGPEVEVITWLKRTESDGLTLRVPGVAEPLHSQVHHFARITVDVAPGGERAVAWATLDFKGRLGRTEVSSLGVERVPFVRRSREWVPENLAAPRLAAVVGVLEARRRALEAGEPEALRSLLVPGAPVDVGGGEELERVLSLSKRRYRVEAWYVRLERDDALASELWRLEGDLPSQPVDDKGQRQLSLIRREEEFFFSPGLM
;
A
#
# COMPACT_ATOMS: atom_id res chain seq x y z
N MET A 1 60.06 -36.83 20.11
CA MET A 1 58.99 -37.83 20.31
C MET A 1 57.84 -37.11 21.01
N ARG A 2 56.75 -36.78 20.30
CA ARG A 2 55.54 -36.21 20.93
C ARG A 2 54.78 -37.37 21.59
N SER A 3 54.41 -37.23 22.86
CA SER A 3 53.79 -38.32 23.62
C SER A 3 52.35 -38.53 23.15
N THR A 4 51.88 -39.76 23.28
CA THR A 4 50.51 -40.20 22.97
C THR A 4 49.42 -39.47 23.76
N GLU A 5 49.78 -38.76 24.84
CA GLU A 5 48.89 -37.92 25.66
C GLU A 5 48.49 -36.61 24.99
N ASP A 6 49.35 -36.03 24.14
CA ASP A 6 49.03 -34.78 23.43
C ASP A 6 48.01 -35.01 22.30
N TRP A 7 48.02 -36.21 21.71
CA TRP A 7 47.08 -36.59 20.65
C TRP A 7 45.66 -36.86 21.18
N SER A 8 45.52 -37.42 22.38
CA SER A 8 44.21 -37.66 22.99
C SER A 8 43.55 -36.35 23.47
N ARG A 9 44.34 -35.41 24.00
CA ARG A 9 43.85 -34.06 24.35
C ARG A 9 43.45 -33.25 23.12
N ALA A 10 44.25 -33.27 22.06
CA ALA A 10 43.93 -32.57 20.81
C ALA A 10 42.69 -33.17 20.12
N GLY A 11 42.56 -34.50 20.10
CA GLY A 11 41.38 -35.18 19.56
C GLY A 11 40.09 -34.89 20.37
N GLY A 12 40.20 -34.84 21.70
CA GLY A 12 39.08 -34.51 22.58
C GLY A 12 38.55 -33.08 22.37
N VAL A 13 39.44 -32.11 22.14
CA VAL A 13 39.05 -30.70 21.88
C VAL A 13 38.33 -30.57 20.53
N ILE A 14 38.79 -31.29 19.49
CA ILE A 14 38.14 -31.27 18.17
C ILE A 14 36.75 -31.90 18.24
N ILE A 15 36.60 -33.02 18.94
CA ILE A 15 35.30 -33.68 19.13
C ILE A 15 34.34 -32.79 19.93
N ALA A 16 34.81 -32.12 20.98
CA ALA A 16 34.01 -31.19 21.75
C ALA A 16 33.54 -29.98 20.93
N LEU A 17 34.42 -29.42 20.09
CA LEU A 17 34.07 -28.31 19.18
C LEU A 17 33.09 -28.73 18.09
N LEU A 18 33.26 -29.92 17.51
CA LEU A 18 32.32 -30.47 16.53
C LEU A 18 30.96 -30.78 17.16
N ALA A 19 30.93 -31.37 18.35
CA ALA A 19 29.70 -31.63 19.09
C ALA A 19 28.99 -30.33 19.48
N ALA A 20 29.72 -29.31 19.91
CA ALA A 20 29.18 -27.98 20.19
C ALA A 20 28.65 -27.30 18.92
N GLY A 21 29.36 -27.40 17.80
CA GLY A 21 28.94 -26.85 16.51
C GLY A 21 27.68 -27.52 15.95
N VAL A 22 27.59 -28.86 16.03
CA VAL A 22 26.39 -29.62 15.63
C VAL A 22 25.22 -29.32 16.57
N SER A 23 25.48 -29.23 17.88
CA SER A 23 24.46 -28.85 18.85
C SER A 23 23.94 -27.44 18.59
N ALA A 24 24.82 -26.48 18.27
CA ALA A 24 24.42 -25.14 17.86
C ALA A 24 23.59 -25.17 16.57
N LEU A 25 23.99 -25.91 15.54
CA LEU A 25 23.23 -26.02 14.28
C LEU A 25 21.84 -26.65 14.45
N VAL A 26 21.67 -27.57 15.40
CA VAL A 26 20.40 -28.27 15.65
C VAL A 26 19.50 -27.51 16.63
N LEU A 27 20.07 -26.81 17.61
CA LEU A 27 19.31 -26.09 18.65
C LEU A 27 19.04 -24.62 18.29
N MET A 28 19.86 -23.98 17.45
CA MET A 28 19.67 -22.57 17.05
C MET A 28 18.35 -22.34 16.29
N PRO A 29 17.87 -23.23 15.40
CA PRO A 29 16.54 -23.09 14.80
C PRO A 29 15.40 -23.19 15.82
N ARG A 30 15.58 -23.95 16.91
CA ARG A 30 14.56 -24.13 17.97
C ARG A 30 14.57 -23.02 19.02
N MET A 31 15.73 -22.42 19.31
CA MET A 31 15.87 -21.29 20.23
C MET A 31 15.38 -19.97 19.61
N LEU A 32 15.45 -19.82 18.27
CA LEU A 32 14.79 -18.71 17.56
C LEU A 32 13.25 -18.77 17.63
N GLY A 33 12.68 -19.94 17.94
CA GLY A 33 11.24 -20.14 18.12
C GLY A 33 10.68 -19.69 19.48
N LEU A 34 11.48 -19.06 20.35
CA LEU A 34 11.06 -18.63 21.69
C LEU A 34 10.96 -17.10 21.86
N ALA A 35 11.30 -16.33 20.82
CA ALA A 35 11.02 -14.89 20.72
C ALA A 35 9.84 -14.59 19.77
N THR A 36 8.94 -15.55 19.58
CA THR A 36 7.82 -15.52 18.64
C THR A 36 6.54 -15.00 19.31
N GLY A 37 6.52 -13.72 19.63
CA GLY A 37 5.27 -13.04 19.99
C GLY A 37 4.40 -12.79 18.74
N PRO A 38 3.07 -12.67 18.87
CA PRO A 38 2.18 -12.26 17.78
C PRO A 38 2.69 -11.03 17.02
N GLU A 39 3.31 -10.08 17.72
CA GLU A 39 3.92 -8.88 17.16
C GLU A 39 5.02 -9.21 16.15
N VAL A 40 5.91 -10.15 16.50
CA VAL A 40 7.02 -10.59 15.64
C VAL A 40 6.49 -11.33 14.42
N GLU A 41 5.46 -12.15 14.57
CA GLU A 41 4.82 -12.86 13.45
C GLU A 41 4.18 -11.88 12.46
N VAL A 42 3.47 -10.85 12.95
CA VAL A 42 2.86 -9.80 12.12
C VAL A 42 3.93 -8.96 11.40
N ILE A 43 4.99 -8.54 12.10
CA ILE A 43 6.11 -7.81 11.49
C ILE A 43 6.78 -8.66 10.41
N THR A 44 7.02 -9.95 10.71
CA THR A 44 7.62 -10.89 9.76
C THR A 44 6.75 -11.05 8.53
N TRP A 45 5.43 -11.12 8.69
CA TRP A 45 4.50 -11.19 7.58
C TRP A 45 4.63 -9.96 6.67
N LEU A 46 4.59 -8.75 7.24
CA LEU A 46 4.75 -7.50 6.48
C LEU A 46 6.08 -7.46 5.75
N LYS A 47 7.18 -7.81 6.44
CA LYS A 47 8.53 -7.82 5.86
C LYS A 47 8.71 -8.83 4.75
N ARG A 48 8.07 -10.00 4.84
CA ARG A 48 8.10 -11.00 3.77
C ARG A 48 7.50 -10.47 2.47
N THR A 49 6.47 -9.61 2.55
CA THR A 49 5.90 -9.02 1.33
C THR A 49 6.92 -8.18 0.56
N GLU A 50 7.89 -7.55 1.22
CA GLU A 50 8.91 -6.70 0.55
C GLU A 50 9.77 -7.51 -0.43
N SER A 51 10.01 -8.80 -0.18
CA SER A 51 10.72 -9.69 -1.10
C SER A 51 9.79 -10.36 -2.11
N ASP A 52 8.59 -10.75 -1.68
CA ASP A 52 7.68 -11.57 -2.49
C ASP A 52 6.88 -10.73 -3.50
N GLY A 53 6.87 -9.41 -3.28
CA GLY A 53 6.00 -8.47 -3.97
C GLY A 53 4.62 -8.39 -3.31
N LEU A 54 3.99 -7.24 -3.48
CA LEU A 54 2.65 -6.94 -2.99
C LEU A 54 1.71 -6.70 -4.16
N THR A 55 0.60 -7.44 -4.16
CA THR A 55 -0.50 -7.24 -5.12
C THR A 55 -1.78 -6.94 -4.35
N LEU A 56 -2.37 -5.78 -4.61
CA LEU A 56 -3.57 -5.29 -3.93
C LEU A 56 -4.74 -5.30 -4.90
N ARG A 57 -5.79 -6.06 -4.56
CA ARG A 57 -7.08 -5.95 -5.26
C ARG A 57 -7.83 -4.75 -4.72
N VAL A 58 -7.75 -3.64 -5.43
CA VAL A 58 -8.40 -2.40 -5.03
C VAL A 58 -9.92 -2.52 -5.28
N PRO A 59 -10.77 -2.30 -4.26
CA PRO A 59 -12.22 -2.36 -4.44
C PRO A 59 -12.72 -1.42 -5.55
N GLY A 60 -13.65 -1.91 -6.38
CA GLY A 60 -14.20 -1.14 -7.50
C GLY A 60 -13.24 -0.99 -8.69
N VAL A 61 -12.04 -1.56 -8.65
CA VAL A 61 -11.03 -1.44 -9.69
C VAL A 61 -10.77 -2.80 -10.36
N ALA A 62 -10.78 -2.82 -11.70
CA ALA A 62 -10.67 -4.06 -12.47
C ALA A 62 -9.26 -4.67 -12.42
N GLU A 63 -8.23 -3.82 -12.57
CA GLU A 63 -6.83 -4.24 -12.52
C GLU A 63 -6.31 -4.13 -11.09
N PRO A 64 -5.50 -5.10 -10.61
CA PRO A 64 -4.86 -4.98 -9.30
C PRO A 64 -3.72 -3.95 -9.32
N LEU A 65 -3.46 -3.36 -8.15
CA LEU A 65 -2.29 -2.52 -7.92
C LEU A 65 -1.10 -3.42 -7.58
N HIS A 66 -0.09 -3.42 -8.44
CA HIS A 66 1.12 -4.23 -8.28
C HIS A 66 2.28 -3.38 -7.78
N SER A 67 2.95 -3.81 -6.72
CA SER A 67 4.22 -3.23 -6.31
C SER A 67 5.32 -3.61 -7.29
N GLN A 68 6.19 -2.65 -7.58
CA GLN A 68 7.54 -2.92 -8.09
C GLN A 68 8.53 -2.97 -6.92
N VAL A 69 8.40 -2.04 -5.98
CA VAL A 69 9.16 -1.97 -4.73
C VAL A 69 8.24 -1.41 -3.66
N HIS A 70 8.31 -1.97 -2.45
CA HIS A 70 7.72 -1.34 -1.27
C HIS A 70 8.50 -1.68 -0.02
N HIS A 71 8.33 -0.85 1.01
CA HIS A 71 9.00 -1.00 2.28
C HIS A 71 8.11 -0.53 3.43
N PHE A 72 7.96 -1.39 4.44
CA PHE A 72 7.32 -1.07 5.71
C PHE A 72 8.38 -0.62 6.73
N ALA A 73 8.28 0.61 7.22
CA ALA A 73 9.14 1.15 8.27
C ALA A 73 8.31 1.53 9.51
N ARG A 74 8.99 1.74 10.65
CA ARG A 74 8.37 2.22 11.90
C ARG A 74 7.12 1.41 12.29
N ILE A 75 7.26 0.08 12.29
CA ILE A 75 6.14 -0.83 12.55
C ILE A 75 5.89 -0.94 14.05
N THR A 76 4.67 -0.64 14.48
CA THR A 76 4.16 -0.93 15.82
C THR A 76 2.98 -1.88 15.70
N VAL A 77 2.92 -2.91 16.55
CA VAL A 77 1.82 -3.88 16.53
C VAL A 77 1.12 -3.87 17.88
N ASP A 78 -0.19 -3.61 17.85
CA ASP A 78 -1.07 -3.68 19.01
C ASP A 78 -1.88 -4.99 18.94
N VAL A 79 -1.67 -5.90 19.88
CA VAL A 79 -2.37 -7.19 19.93
C VAL A 79 -3.57 -7.06 20.86
N ALA A 80 -4.75 -7.41 20.36
CA ALA A 80 -5.98 -7.37 21.14
C ALA A 80 -5.96 -8.41 22.28
N PRO A 81 -6.67 -8.16 23.39
CA PRO A 81 -6.86 -9.17 24.43
C PRO A 81 -7.38 -10.49 23.84
N GLY A 82 -6.75 -11.59 24.22
CA GLY A 82 -7.04 -12.93 23.67
C GLY A 82 -6.15 -13.36 22.50
N GLY A 83 -5.34 -12.48 21.92
CA GLY A 83 -4.27 -12.87 20.99
C GLY A 83 -4.73 -13.38 19.62
N GLU A 84 -5.96 -13.09 19.22
CA GLU A 84 -6.56 -13.54 17.94
C GLU A 84 -6.70 -12.41 16.91
N ARG A 85 -6.55 -11.15 17.35
CA ARG A 85 -6.57 -9.96 16.48
C ARG A 85 -5.39 -9.06 16.81
N ALA A 86 -4.88 -8.37 15.82
CA ALA A 86 -3.85 -7.36 16.00
C ALA A 86 -4.05 -6.21 15.01
N VAL A 87 -3.47 -5.05 15.30
CA VAL A 87 -3.42 -3.91 14.38
C VAL A 87 -1.98 -3.49 14.25
N ALA A 88 -1.46 -3.52 13.02
CA ALA A 88 -0.14 -2.99 12.71
C ALA A 88 -0.26 -1.55 12.21
N TRP A 89 0.50 -0.65 12.79
CA TRP A 89 0.73 0.70 12.31
C TRP A 89 2.12 0.77 11.69
N ALA A 90 2.24 1.28 10.47
CA ALA A 90 3.52 1.34 9.78
C ALA A 90 3.59 2.54 8.84
N THR A 91 4.80 2.99 8.52
CA THR A 91 5.04 3.81 7.33
C THR A 91 5.22 2.88 6.14
N LEU A 92 4.47 3.06 5.07
CA LEU A 92 4.62 2.38 3.80
C LEU A 92 5.23 3.34 2.77
N ASP A 93 6.39 2.99 2.24
CA ASP A 93 6.92 3.52 0.97
C ASP A 93 6.57 2.51 -0.13
N PHE A 94 5.86 2.95 -1.16
CA PHE A 94 5.34 2.09 -2.22
C PHE A 94 5.62 2.72 -3.58
N LYS A 95 6.11 1.91 -4.52
CA LYS A 95 6.20 2.23 -5.94
C LYS A 95 5.67 1.06 -6.75
N GLY A 96 4.75 1.35 -7.66
CA GLY A 96 4.04 0.32 -8.38
C GLY A 96 3.20 0.85 -9.52
N ARG A 97 2.28 0.01 -10.00
CA ARG A 97 1.43 0.33 -11.14
C ARG A 97 0.01 -0.18 -10.96
N LEU A 98 -0.93 0.64 -11.39
CA LEU A 98 -2.31 0.24 -11.65
C LEU A 98 -2.52 0.24 -13.16
N GLY A 99 -2.35 -0.93 -13.78
CA GLY A 99 -2.30 -1.05 -15.23
C GLY A 99 -1.24 -0.15 -15.87
N ARG A 100 -1.70 0.89 -16.59
CA ARG A 100 -0.84 1.86 -17.25
C ARG A 100 -0.45 3.06 -16.38
N THR A 101 -1.11 3.25 -15.25
CA THR A 101 -0.88 4.37 -14.33
C THR A 101 0.24 4.01 -13.36
N GLU A 102 1.26 4.85 -13.26
CA GLU A 102 2.27 4.74 -12.21
C GLU A 102 1.69 5.22 -10.87
N VAL A 103 2.01 4.50 -9.79
CA VAL A 103 1.57 4.86 -8.44
C VAL A 103 2.78 4.84 -7.52
N SER A 104 3.13 6.00 -6.98
CA SER A 104 4.09 6.14 -5.90
C SER A 104 3.35 6.65 -4.66
N SER A 105 3.61 6.07 -3.50
CA SER A 105 2.99 6.50 -2.25
C SER A 105 3.98 6.46 -1.10
N LEU A 106 3.92 7.47 -0.24
CA LEU A 106 4.59 7.45 1.06
C LEU A 106 3.59 7.85 2.14
N GLY A 107 3.38 7.00 3.14
CA GLY A 107 2.45 7.37 4.19
C GLY A 107 2.15 6.34 5.27
N VAL A 108 1.21 6.67 6.14
CA VAL A 108 0.86 5.87 7.32
C VAL A 108 -0.20 4.82 6.98
N GLU A 109 0.16 3.56 7.13
CA GLU A 109 -0.75 2.43 7.04
C GLU A 109 -1.24 1.97 8.40
N ARG A 110 -2.47 1.45 8.38
CA ARG A 110 -3.10 0.74 9.50
C ARG A 110 -3.62 -0.58 8.96
N VAL A 111 -2.99 -1.68 9.32
CA VAL A 111 -3.29 -3.00 8.78
C VAL A 111 -3.91 -3.87 9.89
N PRO A 112 -5.22 -4.13 9.85
CA PRO A 112 -5.84 -5.09 10.75
C PRO A 112 -5.42 -6.51 10.38
N PHE A 113 -5.06 -7.28 11.39
CA PHE A 113 -4.69 -8.69 11.29
C PHE A 113 -5.64 -9.55 12.11
N VAL A 114 -5.87 -10.75 11.61
CA VAL A 114 -6.60 -11.81 12.31
C VAL A 114 -5.80 -13.09 12.24
N ARG A 115 -5.85 -13.88 13.30
CA ARG A 115 -5.23 -15.20 13.33
C ARG A 115 -6.17 -16.21 12.65
N ARG A 116 -5.74 -16.82 11.56
CA ARG A 116 -6.46 -17.87 10.83
C ARG A 116 -5.56 -19.09 10.72
N SER A 117 -6.06 -20.26 11.15
CA SER A 117 -5.29 -21.51 11.11
C SER A 117 -3.89 -21.40 11.77
N ARG A 118 -3.81 -20.64 12.87
CA ARG A 118 -2.58 -20.30 13.63
C ARG A 118 -1.63 -19.30 12.96
N GLU A 119 -1.93 -18.81 11.77
CA GLU A 119 -1.14 -17.80 11.06
C GLU A 119 -1.79 -16.42 11.14
N TRP A 120 -0.97 -15.37 11.23
CA TRP A 120 -1.44 -14.01 11.09
C TRP A 120 -1.60 -13.64 9.63
N VAL A 121 -2.78 -13.17 9.27
CA VAL A 121 -3.08 -12.65 7.93
C VAL A 121 -3.80 -11.32 8.02
N PRO A 122 -3.61 -10.40 7.07
CA PRO A 122 -4.43 -9.20 7.00
C PRO A 122 -5.91 -9.58 6.90
N GLU A 123 -6.76 -8.86 7.61
CA GLU A 123 -8.21 -9.10 7.59
C GLU A 123 -8.78 -8.84 6.19
N ASN A 124 -8.29 -7.79 5.53
CA ASN A 124 -8.69 -7.36 4.19
C ASN A 124 -7.48 -7.28 3.23
N LEU A 125 -6.66 -6.23 3.40
CA LEU A 125 -5.53 -5.90 2.52
C LEU A 125 -4.30 -5.58 3.37
N ALA A 126 -3.11 -5.77 2.80
CA ALA A 126 -1.84 -5.43 3.45
C ALA A 126 -1.54 -3.91 3.49
N ALA A 127 -2.24 -3.13 2.66
CA ALA A 127 -2.13 -1.67 2.60
C ALA A 127 -3.54 -1.09 2.31
N PRO A 128 -4.46 -1.18 3.27
CA PRO A 128 -5.86 -0.83 3.04
C PRO A 128 -6.05 0.66 2.75
N ARG A 129 -5.26 1.56 3.36
CA ARG A 129 -5.43 3.01 3.14
C ARG A 129 -4.94 3.44 1.76
N LEU A 130 -3.79 2.93 1.33
CA LEU A 130 -3.31 3.10 -0.03
C LEU A 130 -4.34 2.59 -1.04
N ALA A 131 -4.91 1.41 -0.81
CA ALA A 131 -5.95 0.87 -1.68
C ALA A 131 -7.20 1.77 -1.72
N ALA A 132 -7.64 2.31 -0.58
CA ALA A 132 -8.78 3.22 -0.53
C ALA A 132 -8.52 4.53 -1.31
N VAL A 133 -7.33 5.12 -1.16
CA VAL A 133 -6.92 6.33 -1.90
C VAL A 133 -6.83 6.05 -3.40
N VAL A 134 -6.18 4.97 -3.81
CA VAL A 134 -6.09 4.60 -5.24
C VAL A 134 -7.48 4.29 -5.81
N GLY A 135 -8.35 3.67 -5.01
CA GLY A 135 -9.73 3.38 -5.39
C GLY A 135 -10.52 4.66 -5.72
N VAL A 136 -10.46 5.67 -4.84
CA VAL A 136 -11.18 6.93 -5.06
C VAL A 136 -10.60 7.75 -6.22
N LEU A 137 -9.28 7.74 -6.41
CA LEU A 137 -8.60 8.38 -7.54
C LEU A 137 -9.00 7.74 -8.88
N GLU A 138 -9.04 6.41 -8.94
CA GLU A 138 -9.45 5.68 -10.13
C GLU A 138 -10.95 5.82 -10.42
N ALA A 139 -11.80 5.86 -9.37
CA ALA A 139 -13.22 6.15 -9.53
C ALA A 139 -13.44 7.54 -10.14
N ARG A 140 -12.70 8.56 -9.67
CA ARG A 140 -12.71 9.91 -10.26
C ARG A 140 -12.28 9.88 -11.70
N ARG A 141 -11.15 9.26 -12.02
CA ARG A 141 -10.62 9.19 -13.40
C ARG A 141 -11.65 8.58 -14.36
N ARG A 142 -12.31 7.49 -13.96
CA ARG A 142 -13.37 6.86 -14.75
C ARG A 142 -14.57 7.75 -14.93
N ALA A 143 -15.04 8.40 -13.86
CA ALA A 143 -16.17 9.30 -13.93
C ALA A 143 -15.87 10.52 -14.80
N LEU A 144 -14.65 11.04 -14.78
CA LEU A 144 -14.17 12.07 -15.71
C LEU A 144 -14.16 11.56 -17.14
N GLU A 145 -13.61 10.37 -17.41
CA GLU A 145 -13.57 9.80 -18.76
C GLU A 145 -14.97 9.51 -19.32
N ALA A 146 -15.85 8.92 -18.51
CA ALA A 146 -17.24 8.60 -18.87
C ALA A 146 -18.15 9.85 -18.94
N GLY A 147 -17.80 10.91 -18.22
CA GLY A 147 -18.58 12.14 -18.17
C GLY A 147 -19.83 11.97 -17.32
N GLU A 148 -19.68 11.30 -16.19
CA GLU A 148 -20.76 10.96 -15.27
C GLU A 148 -20.75 11.92 -14.07
N PRO A 149 -21.47 13.06 -14.14
CA PRO A 149 -21.43 14.08 -13.09
C PRO A 149 -21.95 13.56 -11.75
N GLU A 150 -22.92 12.64 -11.73
CA GLU A 150 -23.42 12.06 -10.48
C GLU A 150 -22.39 11.15 -9.82
N ALA A 151 -21.62 10.38 -10.60
CA ALA A 151 -20.53 9.58 -10.07
C ALA A 151 -19.45 10.48 -9.45
N LEU A 152 -19.09 11.58 -10.12
CA LEU A 152 -18.18 12.59 -9.59
C LEU A 152 -18.66 13.20 -8.27
N ARG A 153 -19.95 13.56 -8.16
CA ARG A 153 -20.52 14.11 -6.92
C ARG A 153 -20.45 13.13 -5.76
N SER A 154 -20.60 11.83 -6.02
CA SER A 154 -20.52 10.80 -4.97
C SER A 154 -19.13 10.68 -4.32
N LEU A 155 -18.09 11.21 -4.96
CA LEU A 155 -16.71 11.20 -4.46
C LEU A 155 -16.36 12.42 -3.59
N LEU A 156 -17.25 13.41 -3.51
CA LEU A 156 -17.13 14.53 -2.59
C LEU A 156 -17.63 14.13 -1.20
N VAL A 157 -17.18 14.88 -0.19
CA VAL A 157 -17.68 14.73 1.18
C VAL A 157 -19.21 14.83 1.19
N PRO A 158 -19.95 13.92 1.87
CA PRO A 158 -21.40 14.02 1.98
C PRO A 158 -21.84 15.39 2.51
N GLY A 159 -22.75 16.05 1.79
CA GLY A 159 -23.21 17.40 2.13
C GLY A 159 -22.29 18.54 1.68
N ALA A 160 -21.24 18.26 0.90
CA ALA A 160 -20.47 19.30 0.22
C ALA A 160 -21.37 20.12 -0.72
N PRO A 161 -21.17 21.44 -0.84
CA PRO A 161 -21.89 22.26 -1.81
C PRO A 161 -21.72 21.73 -3.24
N VAL A 162 -22.74 21.92 -4.08
CA VAL A 162 -22.76 21.40 -5.48
C VAL A 162 -21.65 22.03 -6.33
N ASP A 163 -21.22 23.23 -5.97
CA ASP A 163 -20.30 24.06 -6.74
C ASP A 163 -18.83 23.69 -6.50
N VAL A 164 -18.53 22.83 -5.52
CA VAL A 164 -17.15 22.55 -5.11
C VAL A 164 -16.44 21.53 -6.02
N GLY A 165 -17.07 21.10 -7.11
CA GLY A 165 -16.61 19.98 -7.93
C GLY A 165 -15.52 20.26 -8.97
N GLY A 166 -15.08 21.51 -9.21
CA GLY A 166 -14.00 21.77 -10.19
C GLY A 166 -14.22 22.93 -11.17
N GLY A 167 -15.25 23.75 -10.96
CA GLY A 167 -15.48 25.01 -11.69
C GLY A 167 -15.45 24.87 -13.22
N GLU A 168 -14.95 25.90 -13.89
CA GLU A 168 -14.82 25.96 -15.35
C GLU A 168 -13.98 24.82 -15.94
N GLU A 169 -13.03 24.28 -15.17
CA GLU A 169 -12.17 23.20 -15.64
C GLU A 169 -12.94 21.89 -15.77
N LEU A 170 -13.75 21.54 -14.76
CA LEU A 170 -14.61 20.36 -14.82
C LEU A 170 -15.61 20.49 -15.96
N GLU A 171 -16.26 21.65 -16.11
CA GLU A 171 -17.19 21.91 -17.21
C GLU A 171 -16.52 21.74 -18.57
N ARG A 172 -15.29 22.24 -18.73
CA ARG A 172 -14.50 22.06 -19.95
C ARG A 172 -14.28 20.58 -20.24
N VAL A 173 -13.84 19.78 -19.26
CA VAL A 173 -13.64 18.33 -19.45
C VAL A 173 -14.95 17.64 -19.84
N LEU A 174 -16.05 17.97 -19.17
CA LEU A 174 -17.35 17.35 -19.44
C LEU A 174 -17.95 17.75 -20.80
N SER A 175 -17.58 18.92 -21.33
CA SER A 175 -18.04 19.42 -22.64
C SER A 175 -17.40 18.72 -23.85
N LEU A 176 -16.28 18.01 -23.65
CA LEU A 176 -15.56 17.35 -24.74
C LEU A 176 -16.29 16.13 -25.29
N SER A 177 -16.41 16.07 -26.61
CA SER A 177 -16.86 14.86 -27.29
C SER A 177 -15.69 13.91 -27.55
N LYS A 178 -15.95 12.60 -27.67
CA LYS A 178 -14.93 11.53 -27.79
C LYS A 178 -13.79 11.64 -26.77
N ARG A 179 -14.10 12.14 -25.58
CA ARG A 179 -13.15 12.38 -24.51
C ARG A 179 -12.37 11.11 -24.14
N ARG A 180 -11.09 11.30 -23.87
CA ARG A 180 -10.20 10.31 -23.25
C ARG A 180 -9.43 11.01 -22.14
N TYR A 181 -9.67 10.57 -20.91
CA TYR A 181 -8.99 11.09 -19.73
C TYR A 181 -8.04 10.05 -19.18
N ARG A 182 -6.74 10.30 -19.30
CA ARG A 182 -5.68 9.40 -18.84
C ARG A 182 -4.92 10.03 -17.70
N VAL A 183 -4.61 9.20 -16.71
CA VAL A 183 -3.62 9.52 -15.70
C VAL A 183 -2.36 8.74 -16.04
N GLU A 184 -1.25 9.44 -16.10
CA GLU A 184 0.06 8.85 -16.32
C GLU A 184 0.69 8.41 -15.00
N ALA A 185 0.56 9.23 -13.95
CA ALA A 185 1.08 8.94 -12.62
C ALA A 185 0.27 9.60 -11.50
N TRP A 186 0.22 8.91 -10.35
CA TRP A 186 -0.15 9.48 -9.06
C TRP A 186 1.03 9.39 -8.08
N TYR A 187 1.36 10.53 -7.46
CA TYR A 187 2.29 10.62 -6.34
C TYR A 187 1.51 10.98 -5.08
N VAL A 188 1.34 10.00 -4.19
CA VAL A 188 0.48 10.10 -3.01
C VAL A 188 1.33 10.31 -1.76
N ARG A 189 0.93 11.27 -0.95
CA ARG A 189 1.39 11.43 0.42
C ARG A 189 0.20 11.16 1.33
N LEU A 190 0.30 10.10 2.13
CA LEU A 190 -0.81 9.62 2.95
C LEU A 190 -0.50 9.88 4.43
N GLU A 191 -1.28 10.77 5.04
CA GLU A 191 -1.13 11.10 6.45
C GLU A 191 -2.18 10.34 7.27
N ARG A 192 -2.37 10.72 8.54
CA ARG A 192 -3.28 10.00 9.44
C ARG A 192 -4.74 10.09 8.98
N ASP A 193 -5.16 11.30 8.62
CA ASP A 193 -6.56 11.69 8.42
C ASP A 193 -6.83 12.32 7.04
N ASP A 194 -5.79 12.50 6.23
CA ASP A 194 -5.89 13.03 4.87
C ASP A 194 -4.87 12.37 3.94
N ALA A 195 -5.01 12.63 2.64
CA ALA A 195 -4.03 12.30 1.64
C ALA A 195 -3.93 13.42 0.59
N LEU A 196 -2.72 13.67 0.12
CA LEU A 196 -2.44 14.57 -0.99
C LEU A 196 -1.94 13.75 -2.17
N ALA A 197 -2.57 13.90 -3.33
CA ALA A 197 -2.17 13.21 -4.56
C ALA A 197 -1.76 14.24 -5.62
N SER A 198 -0.52 14.18 -6.08
CA SER A 198 -0.13 14.87 -7.31
C SER A 198 -0.44 13.97 -8.50
N GLU A 199 -1.25 14.46 -9.43
CA GLU A 199 -1.70 13.73 -10.60
C GLU A 199 -1.06 14.31 -11.86
N LEU A 200 -0.39 13.46 -12.65
CA LEU A 200 0.01 13.76 -14.02
C LEU A 200 -1.07 13.23 -14.96
N TRP A 201 -1.67 14.11 -15.75
CA TRP A 201 -2.83 13.78 -16.56
C TRP A 201 -2.67 14.23 -18.01
N ARG A 202 -3.42 13.56 -18.89
CA ARG A 202 -3.59 13.90 -20.29
C ARG A 202 -5.06 13.78 -20.67
N LEU A 203 -5.56 14.80 -21.35
CA LEU A 203 -6.94 14.91 -21.80
C LEU A 203 -6.94 15.07 -23.32
N GLU A 204 -7.52 14.10 -24.01
CA GLU A 204 -7.77 14.17 -25.45
C GLU A 204 -9.29 14.26 -25.69
N GLY A 205 -9.71 14.98 -26.74
CA GLY A 205 -11.11 15.06 -27.13
C GLY A 205 -11.35 16.04 -28.28
N ASP A 206 -12.60 16.21 -28.67
CA ASP A 206 -13.00 17.11 -29.76
C ASP A 206 -13.92 18.22 -29.20
N LEU A 207 -13.55 19.49 -29.44
CA LEU A 207 -14.46 20.64 -29.39
C LEU A 207 -14.97 20.98 -30.80
N PRO A 208 -16.11 21.66 -30.95
CA PRO A 208 -16.61 22.09 -32.26
C PRO A 208 -15.61 22.95 -33.05
N SER A 209 -14.75 23.69 -32.35
CA SER A 209 -13.76 24.59 -32.96
C SER A 209 -12.44 23.91 -33.31
N GLN A 210 -11.98 22.96 -32.49
CA GLN A 210 -10.69 22.29 -32.66
C GLN A 210 -10.56 21.02 -31.79
N PRO A 211 -9.69 20.07 -32.17
CA PRO A 211 -9.30 18.98 -31.27
C PRO A 211 -8.54 19.51 -30.05
N VAL A 212 -8.66 18.80 -28.93
CA VAL A 212 -7.99 19.07 -27.65
C VAL A 212 -7.03 17.91 -27.35
N ASP A 213 -5.79 18.26 -27.00
CA ASP A 213 -4.77 17.35 -26.48
C ASP A 213 -3.96 18.10 -25.42
N ASP A 214 -4.53 18.16 -24.22
CA ASP A 214 -3.96 18.86 -23.08
C ASP A 214 -3.25 17.89 -22.15
N LYS A 215 -2.18 18.34 -21.52
CA LYS A 215 -1.51 17.61 -20.45
C LYS A 215 -1.15 18.56 -19.33
N GLY A 216 -1.09 18.04 -18.12
CA GLY A 216 -0.77 18.87 -16.98
C GLY A 216 -0.50 18.08 -15.72
N GLN A 217 -0.30 18.83 -14.67
CA GLN A 217 -0.17 18.35 -13.31
C GLN A 217 -1.18 19.08 -12.44
N ARG A 218 -1.81 18.37 -11.51
CA ARG A 218 -2.69 18.95 -10.50
C ARG A 218 -2.45 18.31 -9.14
N GLN A 219 -2.87 18.98 -8.08
CA GLN A 219 -2.85 18.44 -6.73
C GLN A 219 -4.28 18.21 -6.27
N LEU A 220 -4.55 17.00 -5.83
CA LEU A 220 -5.83 16.56 -5.31
C LEU A 220 -5.70 16.34 -3.80
N SER A 221 -6.68 16.82 -3.06
CA SER A 221 -6.73 16.69 -1.62
C SER A 221 -7.89 15.76 -1.25
N LEU A 222 -7.58 14.77 -0.42
CA LEU A 222 -8.51 13.76 0.04
C LEU A 222 -8.58 13.82 1.56
N ILE A 223 -9.79 13.81 2.11
CA ILE A 223 -9.99 13.68 3.55
C ILE A 223 -10.53 12.29 3.88
N ARG A 224 -10.10 11.74 5.01
CA ARG A 224 -10.57 10.45 5.49
C ARG A 224 -11.82 10.63 6.34
N ARG A 225 -12.84 9.83 6.08
CA ARG A 225 -13.98 9.60 6.99
C ARG A 225 -14.05 8.09 7.23
N GLU A 226 -13.80 7.69 8.48
CA GLU A 226 -13.71 6.28 8.85
C GLU A 226 -12.63 5.54 8.03
N GLU A 227 -13.01 4.63 7.14
CA GLU A 227 -12.09 3.87 6.28
C GLU A 227 -12.16 4.31 4.80
N GLU A 228 -12.93 5.37 4.50
CA GLU A 228 -13.12 5.90 3.15
C GLU A 228 -12.45 7.27 2.98
N PHE A 229 -12.12 7.60 1.72
CA PHE A 229 -11.52 8.88 1.35
C PHE A 229 -12.44 9.63 0.39
N PHE A 230 -12.50 10.94 0.56
CA PHE A 230 -13.35 11.84 -0.22
C PHE A 230 -12.55 13.05 -0.68
N PHE A 231 -12.83 13.57 -1.88
CA PHE A 231 -12.20 14.79 -2.36
C PHE A 231 -12.66 16.01 -1.57
N SER A 232 -11.71 16.87 -1.21
CA SER A 232 -11.95 18.14 -0.53
C SER A 232 -10.80 19.13 -0.76
N PRO A 233 -11.04 20.37 -1.21
CA PRO A 233 -12.36 20.94 -1.47
C PRO A 233 -13.00 20.39 -2.76
N GLY A 234 -12.23 20.07 -3.81
CA GLY A 234 -12.80 19.75 -5.11
C GLY A 234 -12.18 18.59 -5.86
N LEU A 235 -12.77 18.30 -7.03
CA LEU A 235 -12.41 17.17 -7.88
C LEU A 235 -11.45 17.57 -9.00
N MET A 236 -10.82 18.75 -8.98
CA MET A 236 -9.90 19.21 -10.02
C MET A 236 -8.66 19.83 -9.38
#